data_AF-Q4RBR3-F1
#
_entry.id   AF-Q4RBR3-F1
#
_cell.length_a   1.000
_cell.length_b   1.000
_cell.length_c   1.000
_cell.angle_alpha   90.00
_cell.angle_beta   90.00
_cell.angle_gamma   90.00
#
_symmetry.space_group_name_H-M   'P 1'
#
loop_
_entity.id
_entity.type
_entity.pdbx_description
1 polymer ?
#
loop_
_entity_poly.entity_id
_entity_poly.type
_entity_poly.pdbx_seq_one_letter_code
_entity_poly.pdbx_strand_id
1 'polypeptide(L)'
;VHFKVSNIACELLTSDVSIINDKLGGDESLLEVLYHFLEQDPPLNPLLASFFSKTIGNLIARKTEQVIAFLKKKEGFIGLVLKHIDASAMMDLVVGVIRCVE
;
A
#
# COMPACT_ATOMS: atom_id res chain seq x y z
N VAL A 1 6.61 12.51 18.49
CA VAL A 1 5.16 12.83 18.34
C VAL A 1 4.70 12.90 16.88
N HIS A 2 5.52 13.43 15.96
CA HIS A 2 5.10 13.79 14.60
C HIS A 2 4.52 12.65 13.71
N PHE A 3 4.81 11.37 14.00
CA PHE A 3 4.29 10.22 13.24
C PHE A 3 3.45 9.25 14.05
N LYS A 4 3.03 9.64 15.26
CA LYS A 4 2.30 8.75 16.18
C LYS A 4 0.99 8.25 15.54
N VAL A 5 0.24 9.15 14.90
CA VAL A 5 -1.04 8.80 14.25
C VAL A 5 -0.80 7.90 13.05
N SER A 6 0.19 8.20 12.19
CA SER A 6 0.53 7.37 11.04
C SER A 6 0.96 5.96 11.45
N ASN A 7 1.73 5.84 12.53
CA ASN A 7 2.12 4.54 13.08
C ASN A 7 0.91 3.76 13.61
N ILE A 8 0.02 4.40 14.38
CA ILE A 8 -1.20 3.77 14.89
C ILE A 8 -2.10 3.33 13.74
N ALA A 9 -2.26 4.16 12.70
CA ALA A 9 -3.02 3.80 11.51
C ALA A 9 -2.40 2.58 10.81
N CYS A 10 -1.07 2.57 10.61
CA CYS A 10 -0.38 1.42 10.02
C CYS A 10 -0.63 0.13 10.80
N GLU A 11 -0.49 0.15 12.13
CA GLU A 11 -0.74 -1.01 12.99
C GLU A 11 -2.20 -1.46 12.94
N LEU A 12 -3.15 -0.51 12.93
CA LEU A 12 -4.58 -0.82 12.82
C LEU A 12 -4.92 -1.47 11.47
N LEU A 13 -4.45 -0.90 10.36
CA LEU A 13 -4.72 -1.37 9.00
C LEU A 13 -4.00 -2.69 8.68
N THR A 14 -2.94 -3.03 9.44
CA THR A 14 -2.19 -4.28 9.29
C THR A 14 -2.57 -5.33 10.34
N SER A 15 -3.53 -5.03 11.22
CA SER A 15 -3.97 -5.93 12.29
C SER A 15 -4.72 -7.15 11.79
N ASP A 16 -4.76 -8.21 12.61
CA ASP A 16 -5.50 -9.45 12.36
C ASP A 16 -7.00 -9.37 12.63
N VAL A 17 -7.59 -8.21 12.35
CA VAL A 17 -9.03 -7.97 12.49
C VAL A 17 -9.70 -8.14 11.12
N SER A 18 -10.38 -9.27 10.91
CA SER A 18 -10.98 -9.64 9.61
C SER A 18 -11.90 -8.56 9.06
N ILE A 19 -12.79 -8.00 9.88
CA ILE A 19 -13.77 -6.98 9.42
C ILE A 19 -13.10 -5.71 8.87
N ILE A 20 -11.95 -5.32 9.42
CA ILE A 20 -11.17 -4.17 8.92
C ILE A 20 -10.55 -4.52 7.57
N ASN A 21 -9.89 -5.68 7.49
CA ASN A 21 -9.24 -6.15 6.26
C ASN A 21 -10.25 -6.38 5.12
N ASP A 22 -11.42 -6.93 5.44
CA ASP A 22 -12.53 -7.16 4.51
C ASP A 22 -13.05 -5.84 3.95
N LYS A 23 -13.28 -4.86 4.83
CA LYS A 23 -13.76 -3.54 4.41
C LYS A 23 -12.70 -2.79 3.61
N LEU A 24 -11.45 -2.82 4.03
CA LEU A 24 -10.36 -2.09 3.39
C LEU A 24 -9.98 -2.68 2.02
N GLY A 25 -9.88 -4.01 1.90
CA GLY A 25 -9.57 -4.67 0.64
C GLY A 25 -10.76 -4.77 -0.33
N GLY A 26 -12.00 -4.66 0.16
CA GLY A 26 -13.22 -4.78 -0.66
C GLY A 26 -13.83 -3.44 -1.10
N ASP A 27 -13.37 -2.31 -0.57
CA ASP A 27 -13.89 -0.98 -0.91
C ASP A 27 -12.85 -0.20 -1.71
N GLU A 28 -13.07 -0.08 -3.02
CA GLU A 28 -12.15 0.62 -3.93
C GLU A 28 -11.94 2.08 -3.54
N SER A 29 -12.92 2.73 -2.90
CA SER A 29 -12.75 4.13 -2.45
C SER A 29 -11.74 4.26 -1.32
N LEU A 30 -11.62 3.25 -0.44
CA LEU A 30 -10.61 3.23 0.61
C LEU A 30 -9.23 2.87 0.07
N LEU A 31 -9.17 1.96 -0.90
CA LEU A 31 -7.94 1.66 -1.63
C LEU A 31 -7.43 2.89 -2.39
N GLU A 32 -8.33 3.72 -2.93
CA GLU A 32 -7.98 4.99 -3.58
C GLU A 32 -7.29 5.96 -2.61
N VAL A 33 -7.80 6.08 -1.39
CA VAL A 33 -7.20 6.95 -0.36
C VAL A 33 -5.76 6.52 -0.05
N LEU A 34 -5.50 5.20 0.02
CA LEU A 34 -4.14 4.69 0.17
C LEU A 34 -3.31 4.99 -1.08
N TYR A 35 -3.86 4.75 -2.27
CA TYR A 35 -3.19 4.93 -3.56
C TYR A 35 -2.71 6.38 -3.78
N HIS A 36 -3.49 7.39 -3.37
CA HIS A 36 -3.10 8.81 -3.48
C HIS A 36 -1.76 9.15 -2.81
N PHE A 37 -1.30 8.34 -1.85
CA PHE A 37 0.04 8.51 -1.28
C PHE A 37 1.15 8.35 -2.34
N LEU A 38 0.98 7.47 -3.33
CA LEU A 38 1.95 7.27 -4.40
C LEU A 38 1.92 8.38 -5.46
N GLU A 39 0.82 9.12 -5.57
CA GLU A 39 0.67 10.21 -6.54
C GLU A 39 1.40 11.48 -6.11
N GLN A 40 1.83 11.56 -4.84
CA GLN A 40 2.61 12.70 -4.35
C GLN A 40 3.95 12.83 -5.10
N ASP A 41 4.50 14.03 -5.12
CA ASP A 41 5.82 14.25 -5.70
C ASP A 41 6.93 13.73 -4.78
N PRO A 42 8.00 13.15 -5.36
CA PRO A 42 9.16 12.73 -4.61
C PRO A 42 9.88 13.94 -4.00
N PRO A 43 10.60 13.75 -2.87
CA PRO A 43 10.74 12.49 -2.16
C PRO A 43 9.58 12.25 -1.19
N LEU A 44 9.06 11.02 -1.16
CA LEU A 44 8.20 10.58 -0.06
C LEU A 44 9.01 10.52 1.24
N ASN A 45 8.33 10.75 2.36
CA ASN A 45 8.94 10.51 3.66
C ASN A 45 9.24 9.00 3.82
N PRO A 46 10.50 8.58 4.08
CA PRO A 46 10.87 7.16 4.11
C PRO A 46 10.10 6.34 5.15
N LEU A 47 9.74 6.93 6.30
CA LEU A 47 8.96 6.26 7.32
C LEU A 47 7.51 6.05 6.87
N LEU A 48 6.88 7.07 6.29
CA LEU A 48 5.53 6.93 5.74
C LEU A 48 5.50 5.93 4.57
N ALA A 49 6.53 5.93 3.72
CA ALA A 49 6.73 4.95 2.67
C ALA A 49 6.78 3.52 3.23
N SER A 50 7.47 3.31 4.36
CA SER A 50 7.50 2.00 5.04
C SER A 50 6.13 1.58 5.56
N PHE A 51 5.34 2.50 6.13
CA PHE A 51 3.98 2.22 6.59
C PHE A 51 3.04 1.89 5.45
N PHE A 52 3.13 2.64 4.35
CA PHE A 52 2.37 2.37 3.14
C PHE A 52 2.70 0.99 2.56
N SER A 53 3.99 0.69 2.37
CA SER A 53 4.46 -0.60 1.84
C SER A 53 3.99 -1.77 2.72
N LYS A 54 4.13 -1.65 4.05
CA LYS A 54 3.62 -2.65 5.00
C LYS A 54 2.09 -2.83 4.87
N THR A 55 1.34 -1.73 4.75
CA THR A 55 -0.12 -1.77 4.65
C THR A 55 -0.58 -2.45 3.36
N ILE A 56 -0.06 -2.03 2.21
CA ILE A 56 -0.43 -2.63 0.91
C ILE A 56 0.06 -4.08 0.82
N GLY A 57 1.28 -4.37 1.25
CA GLY A 57 1.81 -5.74 1.26
C GLY A 57 0.95 -6.68 2.09
N ASN A 58 0.51 -6.24 3.28
CA ASN A 58 -0.39 -7.01 4.13
C ASN A 58 -1.78 -7.19 3.49
N LEU A 59 -2.31 -6.16 2.83
CA LEU A 59 -3.58 -6.25 2.10
C LEU A 59 -3.50 -7.21 0.91
N ILE A 60 -2.42 -7.17 0.13
CA ILE A 60 -2.19 -8.11 -0.98
C ILE A 60 -2.11 -9.55 -0.43
N ALA A 61 -1.46 -9.78 0.70
CA ALA A 61 -1.36 -11.11 1.28
C ALA A 61 -2.72 -11.68 1.75
N ARG A 62 -3.67 -10.83 2.13
CA ARG A 62 -4.97 -11.24 2.70
C ARG A 62 -6.13 -11.16 1.72
N LYS A 63 -6.04 -10.25 0.75
CA LYS A 63 -7.07 -9.85 -0.21
C LYS A 63 -6.48 -9.72 -1.61
N THR A 64 -5.68 -10.72 -1.99
CA THR A 64 -4.89 -10.73 -3.24
C THR A 64 -5.74 -10.38 -4.44
N GLU A 65 -6.84 -11.12 -4.66
CA GLU A 65 -7.67 -10.93 -5.85
C GLU A 65 -8.24 -9.51 -5.95
N GLN A 66 -8.81 -8.99 -4.86
CA GLN A 66 -9.45 -7.67 -4.85
C GLN A 66 -8.41 -6.55 -5.04
N VAL A 67 -7.31 -6.62 -4.29
CA VAL A 67 -6.28 -5.58 -4.30
C VAL A 67 -5.51 -5.59 -5.61
N ILE A 68 -5.14 -6.77 -6.13
CA ILE A 68 -4.47 -6.87 -7.43
C ILE A 68 -5.40 -6.44 -8.56
N ALA A 69 -6.69 -6.77 -8.51
CA ALA A 69 -7.66 -6.28 -9.49
C ALA A 69 -7.76 -4.75 -9.48
N PHE A 70 -7.80 -4.13 -8.29
CA PHE A 70 -7.74 -2.67 -8.15
C PHE A 70 -6.47 -2.08 -8.74
N LEU A 71 -5.29 -2.59 -8.36
CA LEU A 71 -4.00 -2.09 -8.85
C LEU A 71 -3.85 -2.24 -10.38
N LYS A 72 -4.39 -3.32 -10.97
CA LYS A 72 -4.40 -3.52 -12.44
C LYS A 72 -5.24 -2.48 -13.17
N LYS A 73 -6.28 -1.91 -12.54
CA LYS A 73 -7.08 -0.80 -13.12
C LYS A 73 -6.33 0.53 -13.08
N LYS A 74 -5.28 0.64 -12.26
CA LYS A 74 -4.47 1.85 -12.09
C LYS A 74 -3.33 1.87 -13.10
N GLU A 75 -3.62 2.41 -14.28
CA GLU A 75 -2.59 2.64 -15.30
C GLU A 75 -1.40 3.40 -14.70
N GLY A 76 -0.19 2.90 -14.93
CA GLY A 76 1.03 3.52 -14.41
C GLY A 76 1.33 3.25 -12.94
N PHE A 77 0.60 2.38 -12.23
CA PHE A 77 0.92 2.03 -10.83
C PHE A 77 2.40 1.65 -10.63
N ILE A 78 2.94 0.75 -11.46
CA ILE A 78 4.35 0.36 -11.39
C ILE A 78 5.26 1.57 -11.64
N GLY A 79 4.90 2.45 -12.58
CA GLY A 79 5.63 3.69 -12.84
C GLY A 79 5.66 4.63 -11.63
N LEU A 80 4.54 4.75 -10.90
CA LEU A 80 4.47 5.55 -9.66
C LEU A 80 5.31 4.93 -8.54
N VAL A 81 5.28 3.60 -8.37
CA VAL A 81 6.13 2.95 -7.37
C VAL A 81 7.61 3.17 -7.71
N LEU A 82 7.99 3.06 -8.99
CA LEU A 82 9.35 3.32 -9.46
C LEU A 82 9.76 4.79 -9.30
N LYS A 83 8.84 5.77 -9.42
CA LYS A 83 9.08 7.19 -9.14
C LYS A 83 9.63 7.42 -7.72
N HIS A 84 9.31 6.51 -6.79
CA HIS A 84 9.66 6.62 -5.37
C HIS A 84 10.66 5.55 -4.90
N ILE A 85 11.37 4.91 -5.83
CA ILE A 85 12.26 3.76 -5.54
C ILE A 85 13.42 4.09 -4.59
N ASP A 86 13.77 5.38 -4.46
CA ASP A 86 14.78 5.86 -3.51
C ASP A 86 14.39 5.57 -2.05
N ALA A 87 13.09 5.44 -1.76
CA ALA A 87 12.61 4.90 -0.50
C ALA A 87 12.67 3.37 -0.54
N SER A 88 13.59 2.75 0.20
CA SER A 88 13.84 1.29 0.16
C SER A 88 12.59 0.42 0.28
N ALA A 89 11.61 0.86 1.09
CA ALA A 89 10.34 0.15 1.27
C ALA A 89 9.51 0.01 -0.02
N MET A 90 9.71 0.87 -1.02
CA MET A 90 9.03 0.79 -2.31
C MET A 90 9.58 -0.37 -3.16
N MET A 91 10.87 -0.69 -3.02
CA MET A 91 11.45 -1.86 -3.71
C MET A 91 10.83 -3.16 -3.18
N ASP A 92 10.66 -3.28 -1.87
CA ASP A 92 9.99 -4.43 -1.25
C ASP A 92 8.55 -4.58 -1.75
N LEU A 93 7.85 -3.46 -1.94
CA LEU A 93 6.50 -3.45 -2.48
C LEU A 93 6.45 -3.98 -3.92
N VAL A 94 7.38 -3.56 -4.80
CA VAL A 94 7.45 -4.06 -6.18
C VAL A 94 7.63 -5.58 -6.20
N VAL A 95 8.58 -6.09 -5.42
CA VAL A 95 8.83 -7.55 -5.33
C VAL A 95 7.60 -8.28 -4.80
N GLY A 96 6.92 -7.70 -3.80
CA GLY A 96 5.68 -8.25 -3.25
C GLY A 96 4.56 -8.34 -4.29
N VAL A 97 4.37 -7.28 -5.09
CA VAL A 97 3.35 -7.27 -6.16
C VAL A 97 3.67 -8.31 -7.23
N ILE A 98 4.92 -8.40 -7.69
CA ILE A 98 5.32 -9.35 -8.75
C ILE A 98 5.00 -10.80 -8.34
N ARG A 99 5.33 -11.18 -7.11
CA ARG A 99 5.08 -12.53 -6.57
C ARG A 99 3.60 -12.92 -6.54
N CYS A 100 2.68 -11.95 -6.57
CA CYS A 100 1.25 -12.19 -6.53
C CYS A 100 0.56 -12.08 -7.90
N VAL A 101 1.33 -11.75 -8.94
CA VAL A 101 0.81 -11.65 -10.33
C VAL A 101 1.06 -12.96 -11.11
N GLU A 102 1.94 -13.84 -10.62
CA GLU A 102 2.10 -15.23 -11.07
C GLU A 102 0.97 -16.14 -10.59
#